data_AF-A0A442JPQ1-F1
#
_entry.id   AF-A0A442JPQ1-F1
#
_cell.length_a   1.000
_cell.length_b   1.000
_cell.length_c   1.000
_cell.angle_alpha   90.00
_cell.angle_beta   90.00
_cell.angle_gamma   90.00
#
_symmetry.space_group_name_H-M   'P 1'
#
loop_
_entity.id
_entity.type
_entity.pdbx_description
1 polymer ?
#
loop_
_entity_poly.entity_id
_entity_poly.type
_entity_poly.pdbx_seq_one_letter_code
_entity_poly.pdbx_strand_id
1 'polypeptide(L)' 'MDKKKPKLNLSERLKLAFLYGDLNPTTDPEELNSRADLVVRISGFAVIILKLIVVGFAIFAIAATLVINLR' A
#
# COMPACT_ATOMS: atom_id res chain seq x y z
N MET A 1 -14.54 -29.60 6.10
CA MET A 1 -15.45 -28.85 6.99
C MET A 1 -16.01 -27.68 6.19
N ASP A 2 -17.31 -27.71 5.87
CA ASP A 2 -17.99 -26.59 5.19
C ASP A 2 -17.98 -25.36 6.11
N LYS A 3 -17.11 -24.39 5.81
CA LYS A 3 -17.09 -23.09 6.49
C LYS A 3 -18.34 -22.31 6.07
N LYS A 4 -19.39 -22.39 6.88
CA LYS A 4 -20.62 -21.63 6.72
C LYS A 4 -20.27 -20.14 6.69
N LYS A 5 -20.35 -19.49 5.52
CA LYS A 5 -20.05 -18.07 5.35
C LYS A 5 -20.96 -17.25 6.29
N PRO A 6 -20.42 -16.40 7.17
CA PRO A 6 -21.26 -15.56 8.02
C PRO A 6 -22.05 -14.58 7.15
N LYS A 7 -23.34 -14.39 7.47
CA LYS A 7 -24.19 -13.36 6.85
C LYS A 7 -23.76 -12.00 7.38
N LEU A 8 -22.72 -11.43 6.80
CA LEU A 8 -22.23 -10.09 7.11
C LEU A 8 -23.14 -9.03 6.46
N ASN A 9 -23.44 -7.98 7.21
CA ASN A 9 -24.22 -6.86 6.72
C ASN A 9 -23.43 -6.06 5.68
N LEU A 10 -24.14 -5.38 4.77
CA LEU A 10 -23.55 -4.63 3.65
C LEU A 10 -22.50 -3.61 4.11
N SER A 11 -22.73 -2.96 5.25
CA SER A 11 -21.79 -2.04 5.90
C SER A 11 -20.50 -2.72 6.37
N GLU A 12 -20.60 -3.93 6.94
CA GLU A 12 -19.44 -4.71 7.40
C GLU A 12 -18.63 -5.21 6.22
N ARG A 13 -19.30 -5.61 5.13
CA ARG A 13 -18.65 -5.99 3.87
C ARG A 13 -17.90 -4.82 3.24
N LEU A 14 -18.49 -3.62 3.24
CA LEU A 14 -17.84 -2.40 2.78
C LEU A 14 -16.63 -2.03 3.64
N LYS A 15 -16.74 -2.15 4.96
CA LYS A 15 -15.63 -1.88 5.88
C LYS A 15 -14.47 -2.86 5.67
N LEU A 16 -14.77 -4.14 5.49
CA LEU A 16 -13.78 -5.17 5.19
C LEU A 16 -13.16 -4.97 3.81
N ALA A 17 -13.95 -4.62 2.79
CA ALA A 17 -13.45 -4.29 1.46
C ALA A 17 -12.53 -3.06 1.48
N PHE A 18 -12.83 -2.06 2.29
CA PHE A 18 -12.00 -0.85 2.40
C PHE A 18 -10.70 -1.10 3.18
N LEU A 19 -10.77 -1.84 4.29
CA LEU A 19 -9.58 -2.15 5.09
C LEU A 19 -8.66 -3.20 4.44
N TYR A 20 -9.22 -4.20 3.78
CA TYR A 20 -8.49 -5.38 3.34
C TYR A 20 -8.52 -5.61 1.82
N GLY A 21 -9.21 -4.75 1.06
CA GLY A 21 -9.30 -4.84 -0.40
C GLY A 21 -10.18 -5.97 -0.92
N ASP A 22 -11.00 -6.60 -0.07
CA ASP A 22 -11.73 -7.83 -0.42
C ASP A 22 -13.26 -7.64 -0.50
N LEU A 23 -13.84 -7.92 -1.67
CA LEU A 23 -15.30 -7.91 -1.91
C LEU A 23 -15.99 -9.20 -1.42
N ASN A 24 -15.22 -10.25 -1.13
CA ASN A 24 -15.67 -11.49 -0.53
C ASN A 24 -15.11 -11.59 0.90
N PRO A 25 -15.88 -11.15 1.92
CA PRO A 25 -15.37 -11.01 3.27
C PRO A 25 -15.00 -12.38 3.86
N THR A 26 -13.71 -12.66 3.98
CA THR A 26 -13.21 -13.66 4.92
C THR A 26 -13.17 -13.03 6.32
N THR A 27 -13.72 -13.74 7.30
CA THR A 27 -13.64 -13.39 8.74
C THR A 27 -12.60 -14.20 9.50
N ASP A 28 -11.82 -15.05 8.82
CA ASP A 28 -10.74 -15.78 9.46
C ASP A 28 -9.62 -14.81 9.84
N PRO A 29 -9.32 -14.67 11.15
CA PRO A 29 -8.35 -13.68 11.64
C PRO A 29 -6.93 -13.96 11.13
N GLU A 30 -6.57 -15.23 10.88
CA GLU A 30 -5.28 -15.61 10.32
C GLU A 30 -5.07 -15.09 8.89
N GLU A 31 -6.11 -15.15 8.05
CA GLU A 31 -6.04 -14.69 6.66
C GLU A 31 -6.00 -13.15 6.59
N LEU A 32 -6.75 -12.48 7.47
CA LEU A 32 -6.73 -11.02 7.62
C LEU A 32 -5.36 -10.51 8.09
N ASN A 33 -4.72 -11.21 9.03
CA ASN A 33 -3.41 -10.81 9.55
C ASN A 33 -2.29 -11.02 8.51
N SER A 34 -2.34 -12.11 7.75
CA SER A 34 -1.41 -12.36 6.65
C SER A 34 -1.49 -11.29 5.55
N ARG A 35 -2.70 -10.82 5.23
CA ARG A 35 -2.90 -9.73 4.26
C ARG A 35 -2.44 -8.37 4.78
N ALA A 36 -2.67 -8.08 6.05
CA ALA A 36 -2.18 -6.85 6.68
C ALA A 36 -0.65 -6.76 6.63
N ASP A 37 0.05 -7.87 6.89
CA ASP A 37 1.51 -7.94 6.81
C ASP A 37 2.03 -7.66 5.39
N LEU A 38 1.35 -8.19 4.36
CA LEU A 38 1.65 -7.89 2.95
C LEU A 38 1.46 -6.40 2.63
N VAL A 39 0.36 -5.78 3.07
CA VAL A 39 0.09 -4.35 2.85
C VAL A 39 1.14 -3.48 3.54
N VAL A 40 1.48 -3.79 4.80
CA VAL A 40 2.54 -3.10 5.54
C VAL A 40 3.87 -3.22 4.81
N ARG A 41 4.23 -4.42 4.33
CA ARG A 41 5.47 -4.65 3.58
C ARG A 41 5.52 -3.86 2.28
N ILE A 42 4.43 -3.85 1.50
CA ILE A 42 4.32 -3.08 0.26
C ILE A 42 4.41 -1.57 0.55
N SER A 43 3.74 -1.09 1.60
CA SER A 43 3.81 0.32 2.00
C SER A 43 5.23 0.75 2.40
N GLY A 44 5.98 -0.12 3.07
CA GLY A 44 7.38 0.12 3.42
C GLY A 44 8.26 0.32 2.19
N PHE A 45 8.12 -0.54 1.18
CA PHE A 45 8.83 -0.40 -0.09
C PHE A 45 8.41 0.85 -0.86
N ALA A 46 7.12 1.18 -0.88
CA ALA A 46 6.62 2.38 -1.56
C ALA A 46 7.24 3.67 -0.99
N VAL A 47 7.36 3.77 0.35
CA VAL A 47 7.99 4.93 1.00
C VAL A 47 9.48 5.04 0.63
N ILE A 48 10.20 3.91 0.55
CA ILE A 48 11.61 3.90 0.15
C ILE A 48 11.77 4.38 -1.29
N ILE A 49 10.97 3.85 -2.22
CA ILE A 49 10.99 4.23 -3.63
C ILE A 49 10.70 5.73 -3.77
N LEU A 50 9.69 6.24 -3.06
CA LEU A 50 9.34 7.66 -3.08
C LEU A 50 10.52 8.53 -2.62
N LYS A 51 11.21 8.15 -1.52
CA LYS A 51 12.39 8.87 -1.05
C LYS A 51 13.51 8.89 -2.10
N LEU A 52 13.78 7.77 -2.78
CA LEU A 52 14.79 7.70 -3.83
C LEU A 52 14.47 8.61 -5.02
N ILE A 53 13.21 8.69 -5.43
CA ILE A 53 12.76 9.61 -6.50
C ILE A 53 13.01 11.06 -6.09
N VAL A 54 12.66 11.44 -4.86
CA VAL A 54 12.86 12.80 -4.35
C VAL A 54 14.34 13.16 -4.29
N VAL A 55 15.18 12.26 -3.79
CA VAL A 55 16.64 12.49 -3.75
C VAL A 55 17.22 12.59 -5.17
N GLY A 56 16.83 11.70 -6.08
CA GLY A 56 17.26 11.74 -7.47
C GLY A 56 16.86 13.03 -8.17
N PHE A 57 15.63 13.50 -7.95
CA PHE A 57 15.13 14.77 -8.48
C PHE A 57 15.92 15.96 -7.94
N ALA A 58 16.25 15.98 -6.65
CA ALA A 58 17.05 17.03 -6.05
C ALA A 58 18.46 17.11 -6.67
N ILE A 59 19.13 15.97 -6.84
CA ILE A 59 20.45 15.91 -7.49
C ILE A 59 20.36 16.41 -8.94
N PHE A 60 19.34 15.98 -9.67
CA PHE A 60 19.11 16.41 -11.05
C PHE A 60 18.89 17.93 -11.13
N ALA A 61 18.10 18.52 -10.24
CA ALA A 61 17.87 19.96 -10.19
C ALA A 61 19.15 20.74 -9.92
N ILE A 62 20.00 20.27 -9.00
CA ILE A 62 21.31 20.88 -8.72
C ILE A 62 22.22 20.80 -9.96
N ALA A 63 22.30 19.64 -10.59
CA ALA A 63 23.10 19.45 -11.80
C ALA A 63 22.63 20.34 -12.96
N ALA A 64 21.32 20.43 -13.18
CA ALA A 64 20.73 21.32 -14.19
C ALA A 64 21.07 22.80 -13.90
N THR A 65 20.98 23.21 -12.63
CA THR A 65 21.34 24.56 -12.20
C THR A 65 22.81 24.86 -12.46
N LEU A 66 23.71 23.92 -12.16
CA LEU A 66 25.15 24.06 -12.45
C LEU A 66 25.41 24.20 -13.96
N VAL A 67 24.77 23.39 -14.79
CA VAL A 67 24.93 23.44 -16.26
C VAL A 67 24.46 24.78 -16.83
N ILE A 68 23.34 25.33 -16.32
CA ILE A 68 22.85 26.64 -16.76
C ILE A 68 23.81 27.75 -16.33
N ASN A 69 24.34 27.69 -15.11
CA ASN A 69 25.19 28.76 -14.57
C ASN A 69 26.64 28.72 -15.09
N LEU A 70 27.10 27.57 -15.60
CA LEU A 70 28.42 27.40 -16.23
C LEU A 70 28.41 27.71 -17.74
N ARG A 71 27.24 28.00 -18.31
CA ARG A 71 27.07 28.35 -19.73
C ARG A 71 26.92 29.86 -19.90
#